data_AF-A0A2V6KV58-F1
#
_entry.id   AF-A0A2V6KV58-F1
#
_cell.length_a   1.000
_cell.length_b   1.000
_cell.length_c   1.000
_cell.angle_alpha   90.00
_cell.angle_beta   90.00
_cell.angle_gamma   90.00
#
_symmetry.space_group_name_H-M   'P 1'
#
loop_
_entity.id
_entity.type
_entity.pdbx_description
1 polymer ?
#
loop_
_entity_poly.entity_id
_entity_poly.type
_entity_poly.pdbx_seq_one_letter_code
_entity_poly.pdbx_strand_id
1 'polypeptide(L)'
;MQYQNRAGRSFMHNVSRFGDWPSHVVLGLLLAGIAWWRGSKKWTRIFLSMLLAMAIAGIAGHVIKRTVPRARPSVKSELRWGGPRFSTKYHAFPSGHVAASTAFFGVLIFARRRIGLACLPIPILIGFSRMYIGAHYLSDVVSAAVLGIF
;
A
#
# COMPACT_ATOMS: atom_id res chain seq x y z
N MET A 1 -13.28 10.89 17.19
CA MET A 1 -13.51 9.71 16.30
C MET A 1 -14.11 8.55 17.10
N GLN A 2 -15.36 8.65 17.55
CA GLN A 2 -15.93 7.77 18.59
C GLN A 2 -17.29 7.16 18.19
N TYR A 3 -17.54 7.05 16.88
CA TYR A 3 -18.76 6.47 16.30
C TYR A 3 -18.38 5.53 15.13
N GLN A 4 -17.77 4.38 15.42
CA GLN A 4 -17.51 3.37 14.41
C GLN A 4 -18.02 2.02 14.88
N ASN A 5 -18.98 1.46 14.14
CA ASN A 5 -19.48 0.12 14.35
C ASN A 5 -18.31 -0.89 14.29
N ARG A 6 -18.21 -1.75 15.31
CA ARG A 6 -17.16 -2.78 15.44
C ARG A 6 -17.09 -3.68 14.19
N ALA A 7 -18.25 -3.97 13.60
CA ALA A 7 -18.39 -4.70 12.33
C ALA A 7 -17.75 -3.96 11.14
N GLY A 8 -18.03 -2.66 10.97
CA GLY A 8 -17.45 -1.86 9.90
C GLY A 8 -15.93 -1.71 10.02
N ARG A 9 -15.40 -1.60 11.25
CA ARG A 9 -13.95 -1.60 11.48
C ARG A 9 -13.29 -2.94 11.13
N SER A 10 -13.93 -4.06 11.47
CA SER A 10 -13.44 -5.40 11.12
C SER A 10 -13.43 -5.63 9.61
N PHE A 11 -14.52 -5.26 8.93
CA PHE A 11 -14.61 -5.32 7.47
C PHE A 11 -13.49 -4.50 6.82
N MET A 12 -13.32 -3.24 7.23
CA MET A 12 -12.26 -2.40 6.67
C MET A 12 -10.87 -2.95 6.98
N HIS A 13 -10.66 -3.55 8.15
CA HIS A 13 -9.39 -4.21 8.47
C HIS A 13 -9.08 -5.35 7.49
N ASN A 14 -10.08 -6.17 7.16
CA ASN A 14 -9.92 -7.22 6.14
C ASN A 14 -9.65 -6.64 4.75
N VAL A 15 -10.32 -5.54 4.37
CA VAL A 15 -10.02 -4.82 3.13
C VAL A 15 -8.57 -4.36 3.10
N SER A 16 -8.04 -3.85 4.23
CA SER A 16 -6.65 -3.42 4.30
C SER A 16 -5.63 -4.56 4.17
N ARG A 17 -6.03 -5.81 4.48
CA ARG A 17 -5.16 -6.99 4.30
C ARG A 17 -4.89 -7.31 2.85
N PHE A 18 -5.81 -6.97 1.94
CA PHE A 18 -5.52 -7.06 0.51
C PHE A 18 -4.38 -6.12 0.11
N GLY A 19 -4.17 -5.03 0.85
CA GLY A 19 -3.04 -4.12 0.77
C GLY A 19 -1.71 -4.67 1.32
N ASP A 20 -1.71 -5.85 1.96
CA ASP A 20 -0.51 -6.40 2.56
C ASP A 20 0.46 -6.89 1.49
N TRP A 21 1.75 -6.81 1.82
CA TRP A 21 2.86 -7.28 0.99
C TRP A 21 2.71 -8.73 0.54
N PRO A 22 2.42 -9.71 1.42
CA PRO A 22 2.29 -11.12 1.01
C PRO A 22 1.17 -11.32 -0.02
N SER A 23 0.06 -10.61 0.10
CA SER A 23 -1.07 -10.73 -0.83
C SER A 23 -0.68 -10.31 -2.25
N HIS A 24 0.04 -9.20 -2.39
CA HIS A 24 0.53 -8.72 -3.69
C HIS A 24 1.64 -9.60 -4.25
N VAL A 25 2.55 -10.09 -3.40
CA VAL A 25 3.61 -11.03 -3.81
C VAL A 25 3.00 -12.32 -4.35
N VAL A 26 2.08 -12.94 -3.59
CA VAL A 26 1.41 -14.18 -4.00
C VAL A 26 0.64 -13.96 -5.30
N LEU A 27 -0.14 -12.88 -5.41
CA LEU A 27 -0.87 -12.56 -6.63
C LEU A 27 0.07 -12.38 -7.84
N GLY A 28 1.14 -11.59 -7.69
CA GLY A 28 2.09 -11.34 -8.77
C GLY A 28 2.84 -12.60 -9.21
N LEU A 29 3.26 -13.46 -8.27
CA LEU A 29 3.93 -14.72 -8.58
C LEU A 29 2.99 -15.72 -9.26
N LEU A 30 1.75 -15.85 -8.78
CA LEU A 30 0.74 -16.70 -9.41
C LEU A 30 0.45 -16.26 -10.85
N LEU A 31 0.24 -14.96 -11.07
CA LEU A 31 0.01 -14.41 -12.40
C LEU A 31 1.23 -14.58 -13.32
N ALA A 32 2.44 -14.35 -12.80
CA ALA A 32 3.69 -14.58 -13.53
C ALA A 32 3.86 -16.07 -13.92
N GLY A 33 3.56 -16.99 -13.01
CA GLY A 33 3.62 -18.44 -13.24
C GLY A 33 2.60 -18.91 -14.28
N ILE A 34 1.35 -18.43 -14.21
CA ILE A 34 0.32 -18.73 -15.22
C ILE A 34 0.73 -18.17 -16.59
N ALA A 35 1.25 -16.94 -16.63
CA ALA A 35 1.73 -16.33 -17.88
C ALA A 35 2.92 -17.09 -18.48
N TRP A 36 3.84 -17.56 -17.63
CA TRP A 36 4.96 -18.40 -18.04
C TRP A 36 4.48 -19.73 -18.61
N TRP A 37 3.58 -20.44 -17.91
CA TRP A 37 3.01 -21.70 -18.39
C TRP A 37 2.35 -21.51 -19.76
N ARG A 38 1.57 -20.43 -19.93
CA ARG A 38 0.93 -20.09 -21.21
C ARG A 38 1.89 -19.59 -22.29
N GLY A 39 3.21 -19.56 -22.03
CA GLY A 39 4.24 -19.13 -22.99
C GLY A 39 4.27 -17.63 -23.27
N SER A 40 3.53 -16.81 -22.52
CA SER A 40 3.41 -15.39 -22.79
C SER A 40 4.50 -14.56 -22.12
N LYS A 41 5.67 -14.49 -22.77
CA LYS A 41 6.83 -13.70 -22.32
C LYS A 41 6.47 -12.24 -21.99
N LYS A 42 5.52 -11.65 -22.71
CA LYS A 42 5.05 -10.28 -22.46
C LYS A 42 4.38 -10.14 -21.10
N TRP A 43 3.43 -11.03 -20.78
CA TRP A 43 2.70 -10.97 -19.51
C TRP A 43 3.58 -11.34 -18.32
N THR A 44 4.47 -12.34 -18.49
CA THR A 44 5.46 -12.69 -17.46
C THR A 44 6.33 -11.48 -17.09
N ARG A 45 6.86 -10.75 -18.10
CA ARG A 45 7.64 -9.52 -17.85
C ARG A 45 6.84 -8.48 -17.09
N ILE A 46 5.58 -8.23 -17.48
CA ILE A 46 4.72 -7.26 -16.80
C ILE A 46 4.55 -7.63 -15.32
N PHE A 47 4.19 -8.87 -15.00
CA PHE A 47 3.98 -9.29 -13.61
C PHE A 47 5.26 -9.25 -12.77
N LEU A 48 6.41 -9.61 -13.36
CA LEU A 48 7.71 -9.45 -12.70
C LEU A 48 8.06 -7.97 -12.46
N SER A 49 7.79 -7.09 -13.42
CA SER A 49 7.97 -5.65 -13.25
C SER A 49 7.06 -5.08 -12.16
N MET A 50 5.83 -5.58 -12.01
CA MET A 50 4.91 -5.18 -10.93
C MET A 50 5.48 -5.56 -9.55
N LEU A 51 6.03 -6.78 -9.41
CA LEU A 51 6.69 -7.23 -8.19
C LEU A 51 7.93 -6.39 -7.86
N LEU A 52 8.75 -6.10 -8.87
CA LEU A 52 9.95 -5.29 -8.73
C LEU A 52 9.62 -3.86 -8.29
N ALA A 53 8.64 -3.22 -8.93
CA ALA A 53 8.20 -1.87 -8.58
C ALA A 53 7.70 -1.78 -7.14
N MET A 54 6.88 -2.74 -6.71
CA MET A 54 6.44 -2.84 -5.32
C MET A 54 7.63 -2.99 -4.35
N ALA A 55 8.63 -3.78 -4.71
CA ALA A 55 9.80 -3.97 -3.88
C ALA A 55 10.61 -2.68 -3.70
N ILE A 56 10.85 -1.97 -4.79
CA ILE A 56 11.52 -0.66 -4.79
C ILE A 56 10.73 0.35 -3.93
N ALA A 57 9.41 0.45 -4.14
CA ALA A 57 8.56 1.36 -3.39
C ALA A 57 8.55 1.05 -1.88
N GLY A 58 8.58 -0.23 -1.49
CA GLY A 58 8.65 -0.58 -0.07
C GLY A 58 10.03 -0.32 0.54
N ILE A 59 11.12 -0.51 -0.19
CA ILE A 59 12.46 -0.14 0.28
C ILE A 59 12.53 1.39 0.49
N ALA A 60 12.11 2.17 -0.52
CA ALA A 60 12.06 3.63 -0.43
C ALA A 60 11.16 4.11 0.72
N GLY A 61 9.98 3.50 0.86
CA GLY A 61 9.07 3.74 1.97
C GLY A 61 9.70 3.42 3.34
N HIS A 62 10.45 2.31 3.44
CA HIS A 62 11.17 1.95 4.67
C HIS A 62 12.27 2.95 5.02
N VAL A 63 13.00 3.47 4.03
CA VAL A 63 14.03 4.49 4.24
C VAL A 63 13.39 5.77 4.81
N ILE A 64 12.33 6.27 4.18
CA ILE A 64 11.64 7.50 4.62
C ILE A 64 11.01 7.33 6.00
N LYS A 65 10.50 6.13 6.28
CA LYS A 65 9.87 5.82 7.56
C LYS A 65 10.84 5.83 8.74
N ARG A 66 12.16 5.74 8.48
CA ARG A 66 13.21 5.93 9.48
C ARG A 66 13.59 7.41 9.66
N THR A 67 13.35 8.27 8.67
CA THR A 67 13.69 9.70 8.73
C THR A 67 12.53 10.56 9.23
N VAL A 68 11.28 10.10 9.09
CA VAL A 68 10.07 10.82 9.51
C VAL A 68 9.31 10.06 10.61
N PRO A 69 9.60 10.30 11.89
CA PRO A 69 8.75 9.83 12.99
C PRO A 69 7.40 10.54 12.91
N ARG A 70 6.30 9.82 12.66
CA ARG A 70 4.95 10.39 12.66
C ARG A 70 3.99 9.50 13.44
N ALA A 71 3.39 10.05 14.49
CA ALA A 71 2.37 9.37 15.29
C ALA A 71 1.14 9.05 14.43
N ARG A 72 0.54 7.87 14.63
CA ARG A 72 -0.70 7.48 13.94
C ARG A 72 -1.93 8.20 14.51
N PRO A 73 -2.98 8.45 13.71
CA PRO A 73 -4.22 9.08 14.18
C PRO A 73 -4.91 8.33 15.33
N SER A 74 -4.74 7.01 15.42
CA SER A 74 -5.33 6.16 16.46
C SER A 74 -4.62 6.23 17.80
N VAL A 75 -3.44 6.86 17.89
CA VAL A 75 -2.76 7.08 19.16
C VAL A 75 -3.41 8.29 19.82
N LYS A 76 -4.19 8.07 20.89
CA LYS A 76 -4.55 9.12 21.86
C LYS A 76 -3.28 9.53 22.61
N SER A 77 -2.38 10.24 21.96
CA SER A 77 -1.31 10.95 22.64
C SER A 77 -1.43 12.39 22.21
N GLU A 78 -1.52 13.26 23.20
CA GLU A 78 -1.28 14.68 23.08
C GLU A 78 -0.22 14.97 22.02
N LEU A 79 -0.38 16.07 21.28
CA LEU A 79 0.53 16.64 20.29
C LEU A 79 1.93 16.96 20.89
N ARG A 80 2.60 15.99 21.51
CA ARG A 80 3.89 16.14 22.17
C ARG A 80 4.85 15.15 21.53
N TRP A 81 5.72 15.70 20.69
CA TRP A 81 6.88 15.03 20.13
C TRP A 81 7.75 14.48 21.27
N GLY A 82 7.82 13.16 21.39
CA GLY A 82 8.46 12.45 22.51
C GLY A 82 9.73 11.70 22.13
N GLY A 83 10.45 12.15 21.10
CA GLY A 83 11.69 11.54 20.60
C GLY A 83 11.50 10.32 19.68
N PRO A 84 12.60 9.69 19.21
CA PRO A 84 12.56 8.50 18.38
C PRO A 84 12.03 7.31 19.19
N ARG A 85 10.82 6.85 18.87
CA ARG A 85 10.18 5.68 19.51
C ARG A 85 10.02 4.58 18.47
N PHE A 86 10.72 3.45 18.67
CA PHE A 86 10.70 2.26 17.79
C PHE A 86 9.37 1.45 17.84
N SER A 87 8.26 2.07 18.25
CA SER A 87 6.95 1.41 18.26
C SER A 87 6.23 1.63 16.94
N THR A 88 5.58 0.59 16.41
CA THR A 88 4.75 0.61 15.19
C THR A 88 3.70 1.73 15.20
N LYS A 89 3.37 2.28 16.38
CA LYS A 89 2.48 3.42 16.64
C LYS A 89 3.02 4.78 16.15
N TYR A 90 4.34 4.93 15.93
CA TYR A 90 5.00 6.19 15.53
C TYR A 90 5.62 6.18 14.12
N HIS A 91 5.29 5.17 13.32
CA HIS A 91 5.70 5.08 11.93
C HIS A 91 4.47 5.10 11.01
N ALA A 92 3.77 6.23 11.00
CA ALA A 92 2.60 6.47 10.16
C ALA A 92 2.95 6.90 8.72
N PHE A 93 4.09 7.55 8.51
CA PHE A 93 4.48 8.11 7.21
C PHE A 93 5.61 7.33 6.55
N PRO A 94 5.56 7.08 5.22
CA PRO A 94 4.38 7.01 4.36
C PRO A 94 3.60 5.69 4.56
N SER A 95 2.39 5.57 4.01
CA SER A 95 1.63 4.31 4.08
C SER A 95 2.24 3.23 3.18
N GLY A 96 2.85 2.21 3.79
CA GLY A 96 3.48 1.09 3.04
C GLY A 96 2.49 0.30 2.17
N HIS A 97 1.28 0.05 2.67
CA HIS A 97 0.20 -0.60 1.91
C HIS A 97 -0.15 0.17 0.64
N VAL A 98 -0.32 1.48 0.76
CA VAL A 98 -0.70 2.33 -0.38
C VAL A 98 0.46 2.46 -1.36
N ALA A 99 1.69 2.62 -0.88
CA ALA A 99 2.88 2.69 -1.75
C ALA A 99 3.07 1.39 -2.55
N ALA A 100 3.00 0.25 -1.87
CA ALA A 100 3.12 -1.08 -2.49
C ALA A 100 2.03 -1.34 -3.52
N SER A 101 0.76 -1.12 -3.16
CA SER A 101 -0.37 -1.31 -4.09
C SER A 101 -0.33 -0.34 -5.26
N THR A 102 0.03 0.92 -5.03
CA THR A 102 0.10 1.91 -6.10
C THR A 102 1.23 1.59 -7.09
N ALA A 103 2.40 1.15 -6.60
CA ALA A 103 3.49 0.70 -7.47
C ALA A 103 3.13 -0.55 -8.27
N PHE A 104 2.50 -1.53 -7.61
CA PHE A 104 2.08 -2.77 -8.25
C PHE A 104 1.08 -2.52 -9.40
N PHE A 105 0.00 -1.78 -9.14
CA PHE A 105 -1.00 -1.47 -10.17
C PHE A 105 -0.57 -0.36 -11.13
N GLY A 106 0.34 0.54 -10.71
CA GLY A 106 0.91 1.60 -11.54
C GLY A 106 1.62 1.04 -12.78
N VAL A 107 2.43 0.01 -12.61
CA VAL A 107 3.09 -0.70 -13.73
C VAL A 107 2.05 -1.21 -14.74
N LEU A 108 0.90 -1.69 -14.28
CA LEU A 108 -0.17 -2.17 -15.16
C LEU A 108 -0.84 -1.06 -15.96
N ILE A 109 -0.93 0.16 -15.41
CA ILE A 109 -1.42 1.35 -16.13
C ILE A 109 -0.47 1.70 -17.28
N PHE A 110 0.85 1.69 -17.02
CA PHE A 110 1.84 1.97 -18.06
C PHE A 110 1.92 0.85 -19.11
N ALA A 111 1.83 -0.41 -18.70
CA ALA A 111 1.89 -1.54 -19.62
C ALA A 111 0.60 -1.72 -20.44
N ARG A 112 -0.57 -1.52 -19.82
CA ARG A 112 -1.90 -1.75 -20.39
C ARG A 112 -2.93 -0.81 -19.76
N ARG A 113 -2.96 0.45 -20.22
CA ARG A 113 -3.81 1.54 -19.69
C ARG A 113 -5.25 1.14 -19.37
N ARG A 114 -5.95 0.42 -20.27
CA ARG A 114 -7.34 -0.02 -20.02
C ARG A 114 -7.48 -0.92 -18.79
N ILE A 115 -6.59 -1.89 -18.65
CA ILE A 115 -6.62 -2.86 -17.54
C ILE A 115 -6.13 -2.19 -16.26
N GLY A 116 -5.06 -1.40 -16.33
CA GLY A 116 -4.57 -0.65 -15.18
C GLY A 116 -5.60 0.34 -14.63
N LEU A 117 -6.33 1.06 -15.50
CA LEU A 117 -7.41 1.95 -15.07
C LEU A 117 -8.57 1.20 -14.41
N ALA A 118 -8.91 0.00 -14.91
CA ALA A 118 -9.91 -0.86 -14.26
C ALA A 118 -9.47 -1.34 -12.86
N CYS A 119 -8.15 -1.48 -12.62
CA CYS A 119 -7.59 -1.88 -11.34
C CYS A 119 -7.31 -0.70 -10.39
N LEU A 120 -7.32 0.54 -10.86
CA LEU A 120 -7.05 1.75 -10.08
C LEU A 120 -7.96 1.95 -8.85
N PRO A 121 -9.23 1.49 -8.83
CA PRO A 121 -10.06 1.53 -7.62
C PRO A 121 -9.49 0.73 -6.44
N ILE A 122 -8.66 -0.29 -6.68
CA ILE A 122 -8.11 -1.17 -5.64
C ILE A 122 -7.19 -0.40 -4.66
N PRO A 123 -6.10 0.27 -5.12
CA PRO A 123 -5.23 1.05 -4.22
C PRO A 123 -5.97 2.21 -3.54
N ILE A 124 -6.99 2.79 -4.20
CA ILE A 124 -7.85 3.83 -3.60
C ILE A 124 -8.64 3.26 -2.43
N LEU A 125 -9.28 2.11 -2.60
CA LEU A 125 -10.07 1.46 -1.56
C LEU A 125 -9.19 1.04 -0.36
N ILE A 126 -7.98 0.58 -0.64
CA ILE A 126 -6.97 0.28 0.40
C ILE A 126 -6.63 1.57 1.16
N GLY A 127 -6.30 2.66 0.47
CA GLY A 127 -6.02 3.96 1.10
C GLY A 127 -7.18 4.46 1.97
N PHE A 128 -8.41 4.35 1.47
CA PHE A 128 -9.62 4.70 2.22
C PHE A 128 -9.78 3.86 3.49
N SER A 129 -9.60 2.54 3.39
CA SER A 129 -9.65 1.63 4.53
C SER A 129 -8.61 2.01 5.61
N ARG A 130 -7.39 2.39 5.21
CA ARG A 130 -6.33 2.83 6.14
C ARG A 130 -6.70 4.12 6.88
N MET A 131 -7.37 5.06 6.23
CA MET A 131 -7.90 6.26 6.86
C MET A 131 -9.08 5.92 7.79
N TYR A 132 -9.98 5.03 7.35
CA TYR A 132 -11.15 4.62 8.11
C TYR A 132 -10.77 3.96 9.45
N ILE A 133 -9.73 3.13 9.48
CA ILE A 133 -9.27 2.47 10.72
C ILE A 133 -8.45 3.45 11.60
N GLY A 134 -8.18 4.67 11.13
CA GLY A 134 -7.37 5.65 11.84
C GLY A 134 -5.88 5.27 11.87
N ALA A 135 -5.42 4.48 10.90
CA ALA A 135 -4.02 4.04 10.83
C ALA A 135 -3.10 5.09 10.19
N HIS A 136 -3.64 5.92 9.29
CA HIS A 136 -2.89 6.89 8.50
C HIS A 136 -3.71 8.17 8.24
N TYR A 137 -3.02 9.32 8.14
CA TYR A 137 -3.61 10.56 7.67
C TYR A 137 -3.75 10.57 6.14
N LEU A 138 -4.63 11.42 5.60
CA LEU A 138 -4.76 11.62 4.15
C LEU A 138 -3.42 11.95 3.48
N SER A 139 -2.61 12.81 4.11
CA SER A 139 -1.27 13.13 3.62
C SER A 139 -0.36 11.89 3.51
N ASP A 140 -0.48 10.93 4.43
CA ASP A 140 0.35 9.71 4.39
C ASP A 140 -0.04 8.80 3.22
N VAL A 141 -1.32 8.82 2.83
CA VAL A 141 -1.89 8.08 1.69
C VAL A 141 -1.49 8.75 0.38
N VAL A 142 -1.64 10.08 0.28
CA VAL A 142 -1.29 10.83 -0.93
C VAL A 142 0.21 10.73 -1.21
N SER A 143 1.06 10.98 -0.21
CA SER A 143 2.52 10.86 -0.40
C SER A 143 2.93 9.44 -0.77
N ALA A 144 2.29 8.41 -0.19
CA ALA A 144 2.54 7.03 -0.56
C ALA A 144 2.09 6.70 -2.00
N ALA A 145 0.98 7.25 -2.46
CA ALA A 145 0.50 7.08 -3.82
C ALA A 145 1.45 7.74 -4.83
N VAL A 146 1.92 8.96 -4.55
CA VAL A 146 2.95 9.62 -5.36
C VAL A 146 4.21 8.77 -5.42
N LEU A 147 4.68 8.29 -4.27
CA LEU A 147 5.88 7.45 -4.19
C LEU A 147 5.72 6.10 -4.91
N GLY A 148 4.51 5.56 -4.99
CA GLY A 148 4.25 4.36 -5.76
C GLY A 148 4.23 4.58 -7.28
N ILE A 149 4.00 5.81 -7.74
CA ILE A 149 3.95 6.13 -9.18
C ILE A 149 5.36 6.38 -9.75
N PHE A 150 6.26 6.95 -8.95
CA PHE A 150 7.62 7.32 -9.32
C PHE A 150 8.64 6.25 -8.93
#